data_AF-A0A926KIP6-F1
#
_entry.id   AF-A0A926KIP6-F1
#
_cell.length_a   1.000
_cell.length_b   1.000
_cell.length_c   1.000
_cell.angle_alpha   90.00
_cell.angle_beta   90.00
_cell.angle_gamma   90.00
#
_symmetry.space_group_name_H-M   'P 1'
#
loop_
_entity.id
_entity.type
_entity.pdbx_description
1 polymer ?
#
loop_
_entity_poly.entity_id
_entity_poly.type
_entity_poly.pdbx_seq_one_letter_code
_entity_poly.pdbx_strand_id
1 'polypeptide(L)'
;MWKISRRITGDRRSRHERHGHQLVHHSAGLNFAALEEILDLAPGSLLDRLGPSRRPGPALDEVSLSALIDLHRPLMVGEMAVVEYELSVPDARGLDHYGQYLLRRVSEALVWVRFHPDAAPPHCEVFQDAGSGEQVTRVHLAGTHEAHHRLSGFGPGFVGVRWSW
;
A
#
# COMPACT_ATOMS: atom_id res chain seq x y z
N MET A 1 -4.21 9.32 -13.39
CA MET A 1 -4.98 8.07 -13.44
C MET A 1 -4.02 6.94 -13.10
N TRP A 2 -4.26 6.25 -11.98
CA TRP A 2 -3.35 5.28 -11.39
C TRP A 2 -3.85 3.87 -11.69
N LYS A 3 -3.03 3.01 -12.29
CA LYS A 3 -3.36 1.59 -12.52
C LYS A 3 -2.48 0.74 -11.63
N ILE A 4 -3.08 0.00 -10.70
CA ILE A 4 -2.38 -0.93 -9.80
C ILE A 4 -2.79 -2.35 -10.19
N SER A 5 -1.83 -3.17 -10.61
CA SER A 5 -2.06 -4.60 -10.90
C SER A 5 -1.40 -5.43 -9.81
N ARG A 6 -2.16 -6.33 -9.18
CA ARG A 6 -1.64 -7.22 -8.12
C ARG A 6 -1.92 -8.69 -8.44
N ARG A 7 -0.88 -9.49 -8.25
CA ARG A 7 -0.95 -10.95 -8.30
C ARG A 7 -1.04 -11.50 -6.88
N ILE A 8 -2.06 -12.31 -6.59
CA ILE A 8 -2.23 -12.98 -5.30
C ILE A 8 -1.98 -14.47 -5.51
N THR A 9 -0.97 -15.01 -4.84
CA THR A 9 -0.65 -16.44 -4.84
C THR A 9 -1.08 -17.08 -3.52
N GLY A 10 -1.78 -18.22 -3.60
CA GLY A 10 -2.13 -19.02 -2.43
C GLY A 10 -0.91 -19.68 -1.80
N ASP A 11 -0.75 -19.52 -0.48
CA ASP A 11 0.37 -20.11 0.27
C ASP A 11 0.14 -21.62 0.54
N ARG A 12 1.23 -22.39 0.58
CA ARG A 12 1.26 -23.85 0.71
C ARG A 12 0.94 -24.36 2.12
N ARG A 13 0.63 -23.50 3.09
CA ARG A 13 0.63 -23.85 4.53
C ARG A 13 -0.57 -23.39 5.38
N SER A 14 -1.79 -23.31 4.83
CA SER A 14 -2.97 -23.18 5.71
C SER A 14 -4.11 -24.09 5.30
N ARG A 15 -4.05 -25.33 5.79
CA ARG A 15 -5.23 -26.19 5.96
C ARG A 15 -6.09 -25.50 7.03
N HIS A 16 -7.21 -24.89 6.64
CA HIS A 16 -8.47 -24.66 7.40
C HIS A 16 -9.26 -23.61 6.61
N GLU A 17 -10.23 -24.09 5.83
CA GLU A 17 -11.18 -23.27 5.08
C GLU A 17 -12.09 -22.52 6.05
N ARG A 18 -12.04 -21.19 5.99
CA ARG A 18 -13.16 -20.30 6.33
C ARG A 18 -13.10 -19.16 5.33
N HIS A 19 -14.19 -18.97 4.57
CA HIS A 19 -14.49 -17.87 3.64
C HIS A 19 -13.27 -17.07 3.11
N GLY A 20 -12.97 -17.21 1.82
CA GLY A 20 -11.80 -16.65 1.13
C GLY A 20 -11.76 -15.12 1.04
N HIS A 21 -11.74 -14.46 2.19
CA HIS A 21 -11.57 -13.03 2.33
C HIS A 21 -10.08 -12.71 2.34
N GLN A 22 -9.60 -12.00 1.31
CA GLN A 22 -8.24 -11.47 1.31
C GLN A 22 -8.29 -9.98 1.67
N LEU A 23 -7.72 -9.64 2.83
CA LEU A 23 -7.52 -8.25 3.24
C LEU A 23 -6.27 -7.69 2.58
N VAL A 24 -6.44 -6.59 1.86
CA VAL A 24 -5.35 -5.84 1.26
C VAL A 24 -5.28 -4.46 1.92
N HIS A 25 -4.09 -4.10 2.42
CA HIS A 25 -3.82 -2.81 3.03
C HIS A 25 -2.93 -1.96 2.11
N HIS A 26 -3.40 -0.74 1.84
CA HIS A 26 -2.66 0.31 1.17
C HIS A 26 -2.40 1.44 2.17
N SER A 27 -1.22 2.04 2.10
CA SER A 27 -1.01 3.37 2.66
C SER A 27 -0.80 4.34 1.49
N ALA A 28 -1.52 5.44 1.52
CA ALA A 28 -1.32 6.59 0.65
C ALA A 28 -1.40 7.80 1.56
N GLY A 29 -0.53 8.79 1.37
CA GLY A 29 -0.29 9.92 2.30
C GLY A 29 -1.44 10.90 2.49
N LEU A 30 -2.62 10.43 2.85
CA LEU A 30 -3.59 11.21 3.59
C LEU A 30 -3.24 11.01 5.07
N ASN A 31 -3.02 12.08 5.82
CA ASN A 31 -2.90 11.99 7.27
C ASN A 31 -4.30 11.99 7.92
N PHE A 32 -4.40 11.68 9.22
CA PHE A 32 -5.69 11.71 9.92
C PHE A 32 -6.44 13.05 9.76
N ALA A 33 -5.72 14.18 9.73
CA ALA A 33 -6.33 15.49 9.58
C ALA A 33 -7.07 15.64 8.24
N ALA A 34 -6.46 15.18 7.14
CA ALA A 34 -7.09 15.21 5.82
C ALA A 34 -8.34 14.30 5.76
N LEU A 35 -8.30 13.14 6.41
CA LEU A 35 -9.47 12.26 6.49
C LEU A 35 -10.57 12.81 7.39
N GLU A 36 -10.21 13.43 8.51
CA GLU A 36 -11.17 14.09 9.41
C GLU A 36 -11.88 15.23 8.71
N GLU A 37 -11.17 16.02 7.90
CA GLU A 37 -11.77 17.06 7.04
C GLU A 37 -12.75 16.45 6.03
N ILE A 38 -12.36 15.39 5.32
CA ILE A 38 -13.24 14.69 4.35
C ILE A 38 -14.51 14.14 5.03
N LEU A 39 -14.38 13.66 6.27
CA LEU A 39 -15.47 13.06 7.03
C LEU A 39 -16.26 14.06 7.88
N ASP A 40 -15.92 15.36 7.82
CA ASP A 40 -16.48 16.44 8.65
C ASP A 40 -16.41 16.13 10.16
N LEU A 41 -15.23 15.66 10.60
CA LEU A 41 -14.92 15.31 11.98
C LEU A 41 -14.03 16.39 12.63
N ALA A 42 -14.18 16.55 13.95
CA ALA A 42 -13.28 17.40 14.72
C ALA A 42 -11.86 16.80 14.75
N PRO A 43 -10.79 17.63 14.71
CA PRO A 43 -9.42 17.15 14.74
C PRO A 43 -9.12 16.20 15.92
N GLY A 44 -8.47 15.08 15.63
CA GLY A 44 -8.10 14.04 16.62
C GLY A 44 -9.22 13.06 17.00
N SER A 45 -10.44 13.24 16.47
CA SER A 45 -11.57 12.35 16.73
C SER A 45 -11.32 10.90 16.32
N LEU A 46 -10.59 10.68 15.22
CA LEU A 46 -10.26 9.33 14.76
C LEU A 46 -9.21 8.68 15.65
N LEU A 47 -8.19 9.42 16.08
CA LEU A 47 -7.15 8.90 16.97
C LEU A 47 -7.73 8.50 18.33
N ASP A 48 -8.62 9.32 18.90
CA ASP A 48 -9.27 9.05 20.19
C ASP A 48 -10.17 7.81 20.13
N ARG A 49 -10.87 7.59 19.01
CA ARG A 49 -11.80 6.46 18.83
C ARG A 49 -11.08 5.15 18.50
N LEU A 50 -10.05 5.21 17.67
CA LEU A 50 -9.30 4.03 17.20
C LEU A 50 -8.23 3.60 18.21
N GLY A 51 -7.74 4.54 19.03
CA GLY A 51 -6.63 4.33 19.93
C GLY A 51 -5.29 4.13 19.20
N PRO A 52 -4.19 3.96 19.95
CA PRO A 52 -2.88 3.70 19.34
C PRO A 52 -2.88 2.39 18.57
N SER A 53 -2.19 2.36 17.43
CA SER A 53 -2.09 1.19 16.56
C SER A 53 -1.61 -0.02 17.36
N ARG A 54 -2.41 -1.08 17.41
CA ARG A 54 -2.02 -2.35 18.05
C ARG A 54 -1.41 -3.34 17.05
N ARG A 55 -1.30 -2.99 15.78
CA ARG A 55 -0.76 -3.85 14.72
C ARG A 55 0.69 -3.51 14.41
N PRO A 56 1.53 -4.50 14.05
CA PRO A 56 2.76 -4.21 13.33
C PRO A 56 2.36 -3.63 11.97
N GLY A 57 2.65 -2.34 11.80
CA GLY A 57 2.25 -1.51 10.67
C GLY A 57 2.70 -0.07 10.96
N PRO A 58 2.75 0.82 9.95
CA PRO A 58 3.11 2.21 10.19
C PRO A 58 2.24 2.82 11.29
N ALA A 59 2.80 3.79 12.02
CA ALA A 59 2.08 4.52 13.04
C ALA A 59 0.83 5.15 12.40
N LEU A 60 -0.26 5.20 13.17
CA LEU A 60 -1.58 5.56 12.65
C LEU A 60 -1.71 7.02 12.23
N ASP A 61 -0.68 7.87 12.30
CA ASP A 61 -0.79 9.26 11.81
C ASP A 61 -1.17 9.35 10.32
N GLU A 62 -1.07 8.23 9.60
CA GLU A 62 -1.50 8.03 8.22
C GLU A 62 -2.81 7.24 8.06
N VAL A 63 -3.56 7.60 7.02
CA VAL A 63 -4.81 6.96 6.60
C VAL A 63 -4.48 5.77 5.71
N SER A 64 -4.71 4.58 6.24
CA SER A 64 -4.63 3.36 5.45
C SER A 64 -5.98 3.03 4.81
N LEU A 65 -6.00 2.93 3.47
CA LEU A 65 -7.14 2.38 2.74
C LEU A 65 -7.04 0.85 2.72
N SER A 66 -8.10 0.19 3.18
CA SER A 66 -8.20 -1.26 3.20
C SER A 66 -9.30 -1.71 2.26
N ALA A 67 -8.99 -2.66 1.38
CA ALA A 67 -9.96 -3.30 0.50
C ALA A 67 -10.12 -4.77 0.91
N LEU A 68 -11.38 -5.22 0.98
CA LEU A 68 -11.71 -6.63 1.10
C LEU A 68 -12.01 -7.17 -0.30
N ILE A 69 -11.29 -8.21 -0.71
CA ILE A 69 -11.58 -8.91 -1.96
C ILE A 69 -12.26 -10.23 -1.62
N ASP A 70 -13.52 -10.34 -2.05
CA ASP A 70 -14.29 -11.57 -1.96
C ASP A 70 -14.08 -12.40 -3.22
N LEU A 71 -13.50 -13.58 -3.03
CA LEU A 71 -13.36 -14.55 -4.10
C LEU A 71 -14.64 -15.38 -4.20
N HIS A 72 -15.16 -15.53 -5.42
CA HIS A 72 -16.31 -16.38 -5.75
C HIS A 72 -16.20 -17.83 -5.22
N ARG A 73 -14.97 -18.32 -5.02
CA ARG A 73 -14.62 -19.58 -4.36
C ARG A 73 -13.24 -19.45 -3.69
N PRO A 74 -12.93 -20.30 -2.71
CA PRO A 74 -11.56 -20.42 -2.18
C PRO A 74 -10.54 -20.76 -3.29
N LEU A 75 -9.32 -20.24 -3.16
CA LEU A 75 -8.17 -20.66 -3.96
C LEU A 75 -7.59 -21.95 -3.39
N MET A 76 -7.40 -22.95 -4.24
CA MET A 76 -6.73 -24.19 -3.89
C MET A 76 -5.21 -23.99 -3.85
N VAL A 77 -4.50 -24.91 -3.20
CA VAL A 77 -3.04 -24.87 -3.14
C VAL A 77 -2.45 -24.89 -4.55
N GLY A 78 -1.63 -23.91 -4.88
CA GLY A 78 -1.02 -23.75 -6.20
C GLY A 78 -1.89 -23.00 -7.22
N GLU A 79 -3.13 -22.69 -6.88
CA GLU A 79 -3.95 -21.78 -7.69
C GLU A 79 -3.57 -20.31 -7.45
N MET A 80 -3.90 -19.50 -8.44
CA MET A 80 -3.54 -18.10 -8.50
C MET A 80 -4.75 -17.28 -8.93
N ALA A 81 -5.03 -16.20 -8.21
CA ALA A 81 -5.96 -15.16 -8.64
C ALA A 81 -5.18 -13.90 -9.05
N VAL A 82 -5.61 -13.30 -10.15
CA VAL A 82 -5.19 -11.94 -10.51
C VAL A 82 -6.33 -11.03 -10.13
N VAL A 83 -6.01 -9.98 -9.36
CA VAL A 83 -6.97 -8.95 -9.00
C VAL A 83 -6.44 -7.62 -9.49
N GLU A 84 -7.22 -6.97 -10.35
CA GLU A 84 -6.99 -5.59 -10.76
C GLU A 84 -8.11 -4.73 -10.18
N TYR A 85 -7.74 -3.60 -9.60
CA TYR A 85 -8.69 -2.59 -9.14
C TYR A 85 -8.10 -1.21 -9.39
N GLU A 86 -8.98 -0.24 -9.60
CA GLU A 86 -8.62 1.17 -9.73
C GLU A 86 -9.20 1.91 -8.53
N LEU A 87 -8.37 2.77 -7.93
CA LEU A 87 -8.79 3.62 -6.83
C LEU A 87 -8.72 5.08 -7.30
N SER A 88 -9.86 5.76 -7.23
CA SER A 88 -9.93 7.21 -7.40
C SER A 88 -9.99 7.87 -6.03
N VAL A 89 -8.94 8.60 -5.66
CA VAL A 89 -8.86 9.36 -4.40
C VAL A 89 -9.31 10.79 -4.68
N PRO A 90 -10.39 11.29 -4.04
CA PRO A 90 -10.77 12.69 -4.10
C PRO A 90 -9.66 13.55 -3.50
N ASP A 91 -9.26 14.61 -4.21
CA ASP A 91 -8.17 15.53 -3.87
C ASP A 91 -6.82 14.84 -3.51
N ALA A 92 -6.07 14.48 -4.55
CA ALA A 92 -4.73 13.91 -4.42
C ALA A 92 -3.65 14.95 -4.02
N ARG A 93 -4.03 16.21 -3.73
CA ARG A 93 -3.07 17.23 -3.29
C ARG A 93 -2.47 16.82 -1.95
N GLY A 94 -1.15 16.89 -1.86
CA GLY A 94 -0.43 16.49 -0.65
C GLY A 94 -0.06 15.01 -0.57
N LEU A 95 -0.49 14.17 -1.52
CA LEU A 95 0.08 12.83 -1.63
C LEU A 95 1.57 12.94 -1.94
N ASP A 96 2.38 12.39 -1.03
CA ASP A 96 3.84 12.35 -1.07
C ASP A 96 4.37 10.91 -1.03
N HIS A 97 3.50 9.91 -0.90
CA HIS A 97 3.89 8.51 -0.97
C HIS A 97 2.73 7.59 -1.36
N TYR A 98 3.12 6.40 -1.81
CA TYR A 98 2.24 5.25 -2.01
C TYR A 98 2.96 3.97 -1.60
N GLY A 99 2.31 3.14 -0.81
CA GLY A 99 2.89 1.89 -0.34
C GLY A 99 1.89 0.82 0.07
N GLN A 100 2.41 -0.35 0.37
CA GLN A 100 1.64 -1.52 0.76
C GLN A 100 2.29 -2.17 1.98
N TYR A 101 1.47 -2.46 2.98
CA TYR A 101 1.88 -3.33 4.06
C TYR A 101 1.56 -4.78 3.70
N LEU A 102 2.58 -5.61 3.61
CA LEU A 102 2.43 -7.05 3.38
C LEU A 102 2.33 -7.76 4.73
N LEU A 103 1.12 -8.20 5.07
CA LEU A 103 0.84 -8.95 6.30
C LEU A 103 1.57 -10.31 6.37
N ARG A 104 2.00 -10.84 5.22
CA ARG A 104 2.60 -12.16 5.08
C ARG A 104 3.75 -12.09 4.08
N ARG A 105 4.67 -13.04 4.16
CA ARG A 105 5.72 -13.21 3.16
C ARG A 105 5.09 -13.52 1.79
N VAL A 106 5.47 -12.77 0.78
CA VAL A 106 5.09 -13.01 -0.63
C VAL A 106 6.30 -13.45 -1.44
N SER A 107 6.07 -14.23 -2.50
CA SER A 107 7.14 -14.60 -3.43
C SER A 107 7.66 -13.39 -4.20
N GLU A 108 6.77 -12.47 -4.56
CA GLU A 108 7.08 -11.28 -5.33
C GLU A 108 6.12 -10.14 -4.98
N ALA A 109 6.63 -8.91 -4.93
CA ALA A 109 5.85 -7.68 -4.84
C ALA A 109 6.46 -6.64 -5.79
N LEU A 110 5.59 -5.87 -6.46
CA LEU A 110 5.96 -4.73 -7.27
C LEU A 110 5.08 -3.55 -6.86
N VAL A 111 5.71 -2.46 -6.42
CA VAL A 111 5.06 -1.16 -6.31
C VAL A 111 5.52 -0.34 -7.50
N TRP A 112 4.58 0.26 -8.22
CA TRP A 112 4.89 1.10 -9.38
C TRP A 112 4.02 2.35 -9.35
N VAL A 113 4.67 3.51 -9.38
CA VAL A 113 4.07 4.84 -9.37
C VAL A 113 4.49 5.54 -10.67
N ARG A 114 3.50 6.06 -11.39
CA ARG A 114 3.70 6.81 -12.63
C ARG A 114 3.16 8.23 -12.45
N PHE A 115 4.04 9.20 -12.56
CA PHE A 115 3.75 10.61 -12.41
C PHE A 115 3.22 11.20 -13.72
N HIS A 116 2.50 12.31 -13.62
CA HIS A 116 2.16 13.11 -14.80
C HIS A 116 3.46 13.68 -15.41
N PRO A 117 3.63 13.70 -16.74
CA PRO A 117 4.87 14.16 -17.36
C PRO A 117 5.25 15.59 -16.96
N ASP A 118 4.25 16.47 -16.85
CA ASP A 118 4.45 17.88 -16.47
C ASP A 118 4.46 18.13 -14.96
N ALA A 119 4.32 17.09 -14.14
CA ALA A 119 4.30 17.19 -12.68
C ALA A 119 5.03 16.00 -12.05
N ALA A 120 6.25 15.72 -12.52
CA ALA A 120 7.13 14.77 -11.87
C ALA A 120 7.90 15.46 -10.72
N PRO A 121 7.96 14.84 -9.52
CA PRO A 121 8.62 15.44 -8.37
C PRO A 121 10.15 15.48 -8.57
N PRO A 122 10.85 16.52 -8.07
CA PRO A 122 12.31 16.63 -8.16
C PRO A 122 13.05 15.56 -7.34
N HIS A 123 12.39 14.98 -6.34
CA HIS A 123 12.96 13.95 -5.49
C HIS A 123 11.97 12.80 -5.31
N CYS A 124 12.47 11.59 -5.53
CA CYS A 124 11.70 10.35 -5.43
C CYS A 124 12.59 9.26 -4.85
N GLU A 125 12.02 8.43 -4.00
CA GLU A 125 12.69 7.32 -3.34
C GLU A 125 11.78 6.10 -3.30
N VAL A 126 12.37 4.92 -3.39
CA VAL A 126 11.71 3.67 -3.04
C VAL A 126 12.19 3.23 -1.67
N PHE A 127 11.31 2.62 -0.89
CA PHE A 127 11.65 2.17 0.45
C PHE A 127 11.02 0.83 0.80
N GLN A 128 11.65 0.14 1.75
CA GLN A 128 11.14 -1.08 2.35
C GLN A 128 11.50 -1.13 3.84
N ASP A 129 10.63 -1.70 4.64
CA ASP A 129 10.89 -1.99 6.05
C ASP A 129 10.36 -3.37 6.42
N ALA A 130 11.27 -4.28 6.79
CA ALA A 130 10.94 -5.64 7.24
C ALA A 130 11.02 -5.79 8.78
N GLY A 131 11.08 -4.68 9.52
CA GLY A 131 11.25 -4.65 10.98
C GLY A 131 12.71 -4.62 11.45
N SER A 132 13.67 -4.62 10.52
CA SER A 132 15.11 -4.48 10.81
C SER A 132 15.63 -3.06 10.55
N GLY A 133 14.73 -2.11 10.30
CA GLY A 133 15.05 -0.75 9.89
C GLY A 133 14.78 -0.51 8.41
N GLU A 134 14.37 0.72 8.11
CA GLU A 134 14.03 1.16 6.77
C GLU A 134 15.26 1.15 5.84
N GLN A 135 15.07 0.60 4.64
CA GLN A 135 16.03 0.69 3.55
C GLN A 135 15.44 1.59 2.47
N VAL A 136 16.20 2.62 2.08
CA VAL A 136 15.78 3.65 1.12
C VAL A 136 16.73 3.65 -0.07
N THR A 137 16.19 3.84 -1.27
CA THR A 137 16.98 4.00 -2.50
C THR A 137 16.41 5.16 -3.31
N ARG A 138 17.27 6.11 -3.67
CA ARG A 138 16.88 7.27 -4.50
C ARG A 138 16.59 6.83 -5.93
N VAL A 139 15.52 7.36 -6.50
CA VAL A 139 15.11 7.14 -7.89
C VAL A 139 15.28 8.43 -8.69
N HIS A 140 15.94 8.33 -9.83
CA HIS A 140 16.02 9.42 -10.80
C HIS A 140 14.89 9.27 -11.82
N LEU A 141 13.94 10.22 -11.84
CA LEU A 141 12.77 10.20 -12.72
C LEU A 141 13.03 10.73 -14.14
N ALA A 142 14.27 11.14 -14.44
CA ALA A 142 14.61 11.83 -15.69
C ALA A 142 14.31 10.96 -16.91
N GLY A 143 13.26 11.31 -17.66
CA GLY A 143 12.86 10.68 -18.92
C GLY A 143 11.83 9.56 -18.82
N THR A 144 11.54 9.04 -17.62
CA THR A 144 10.57 7.94 -17.43
C THR A 144 9.31 8.35 -16.70
N HIS A 145 9.36 9.40 -15.86
CA HIS A 145 8.25 9.81 -14.98
C HIS A 145 7.69 8.68 -14.12
N GLU A 146 8.51 7.68 -13.81
CA GLU A 146 8.09 6.43 -13.18
C GLU A 146 9.09 5.99 -12.12
N ALA A 147 8.56 5.53 -10.99
CA ALA A 147 9.32 4.88 -9.93
C ALA A 147 8.71 3.52 -9.65
N HIS A 148 9.54 2.48 -9.60
CA HIS A 148 9.11 1.14 -9.27
C HIS A 148 10.06 0.47 -8.29
N HIS A 149 9.50 -0.36 -7.41
CA HIS A 149 10.25 -1.16 -6.47
C HIS A 149 9.80 -2.62 -6.52
N ARG A 150 10.73 -3.52 -6.81
CA ARG A 150 10.47 -4.95 -6.92
C ARG A 150 11.15 -5.68 -5.77
N LEU A 151 10.38 -6.50 -5.08
CA LEU A 151 10.85 -7.33 -3.97
C LEU A 151 10.56 -8.80 -4.24
N SER A 152 11.46 -9.67 -3.81
CA SER A 152 11.29 -11.12 -3.87
C SER A 152 11.42 -11.74 -2.48
N GLY A 153 10.53 -12.66 -2.12
CA GLY A 153 10.56 -13.33 -0.82
C GLY A 153 10.40 -12.40 0.37
N PHE A 154 9.70 -11.27 0.20
CA PHE A 154 9.60 -10.20 1.19
C PHE A 154 8.34 -10.30 2.05
N GLY A 155 8.43 -9.86 3.30
CA GLY A 155 7.32 -9.77 4.24
C GLY A 155 7.46 -10.71 5.46
N PRO A 156 6.74 -10.42 6.56
CA PRO A 156 5.89 -9.25 6.77
C PRO A 156 6.67 -7.93 6.77
N GLY A 157 6.08 -6.84 6.23
CA GLY A 157 6.80 -5.58 6.10
C GLY A 157 6.12 -4.58 5.16
N PHE A 158 6.64 -3.35 5.16
CA PHE A 158 6.15 -2.26 4.33
C PHE A 158 7.04 -2.09 3.09
N VAL A 159 6.43 -1.77 1.95
CA VAL A 159 7.13 -1.42 0.70
C VAL A 159 6.41 -0.25 0.04
N GLY A 160 7.14 0.73 -0.47
CA GLY A 160 6.53 1.88 -1.11
C GLY A 160 7.46 2.74 -1.94
N VAL A 161 6.87 3.82 -2.45
CA VAL A 161 7.51 4.94 -3.13
C VAL A 161 7.12 6.20 -2.37
N ARG A 162 8.07 7.08 -2.09
CA ARG A 162 7.83 8.43 -1.56
C ARG A 162 8.47 9.48 -2.46
N TRP A 163 7.97 10.70 -2.42
CA TRP A 163 8.42 11.82 -3.22
C TRP A 163 8.18 13.14 -2.51
N SER A 164 8.91 14.17 -2.91
CA SER A 164 8.68 15.55 -2.44
C SER A 164 8.58 16.48 -3.65
N TRP A 165 7.64 17.42 -3.55
CA TRP A 165 7.35 18.43 -4.57
C TRP A 165 8.32 19.61 -4.54
#